data_AF-A0A4Q5ZL10-F1
#
_entry.id   AF-A0A4Q5ZL10-F1
#
_cell.length_a   1.000
_cell.length_b   1.000
_cell.length_c   1.000
_cell.angle_alpha   90.00
_cell.angle_beta   90.00
_cell.angle_gamma   90.00
#
_symmetry.space_group_name_H-M   'P 1'
#
loop_
_entity.id
_entity.type
_entity.pdbx_description
1 polymer ?
#
loop_
_entity_poly.entity_id
_entity_poly.type
_entity_poly.pdbx_seq_one_letter_code
_entity_poly.pdbx_strand_id
1 'polypeptide(L)'
;TDDGIHSDVSVTVNGGNTTVSAISATQGVGEGVEAPTITFTGGVTNITASNDGINATYGTVSGGTESNDGSNLFITGGIVIVAGSDAIDSNGNITISGGTTIVTGPTQQPEEGIDFNGNFLMNGGTLISGGSNSNMTKAMNTTSTQVGMYLKSGSQLAATSMLHIENAAGTEMVTFKPKNAVYYFHFSSPGLATNTSYKVYFGGSYTGGSFVGGATAWGLYTSGTYYTTGATLKKTFTSVAGTVNTQSF
;
A
#
# COMPACT_ATOMS: atom_id res chain seq x y z
N THR A 1 20.52 -11.81 -12.37
CA THR A 1 19.27 -12.24 -11.73
C THR A 1 19.48 -12.08 -10.23
N ASP A 2 18.82 -11.09 -9.65
CA ASP A 2 18.98 -10.59 -8.26
C ASP A 2 17.66 -10.72 -7.48
N ASP A 3 16.59 -11.12 -8.16
CA ASP A 3 15.24 -11.04 -7.60
C ASP A 3 14.99 -12.18 -6.62
N GLY A 4 14.13 -11.92 -5.63
CA GLY A 4 13.77 -12.91 -4.63
C GLY A 4 13.00 -14.08 -5.24
N ILE A 5 11.93 -13.77 -5.97
CA ILE A 5 11.10 -14.74 -6.71
C ILE A 5 10.85 -14.18 -8.10
N HIS A 6 11.30 -14.90 -9.13
CA HIS A 6 11.13 -14.50 -10.53
C HIS A 6 10.45 -15.59 -11.35
N SER A 7 9.58 -15.21 -12.29
CA SER A 7 9.05 -16.08 -13.33
C SER A 7 8.77 -15.32 -14.62
N ASP A 8 9.21 -15.88 -15.76
CA ASP A 8 8.86 -15.38 -17.10
C ASP A 8 7.36 -15.49 -17.45
N VAL A 9 6.54 -16.10 -16.59
CA VAL A 9 5.12 -16.34 -16.85
C VAL A 9 4.25 -15.84 -15.69
N SER A 10 4.37 -16.45 -14.51
CA SER A 10 3.51 -16.12 -13.39
C SER A 10 4.03 -16.60 -12.05
N VAL A 11 3.75 -15.82 -11.00
CA VAL A 11 3.93 -16.23 -9.60
C VAL A 11 2.56 -16.31 -8.92
N THR A 12 2.33 -17.37 -8.15
CA THR A 12 1.14 -17.49 -7.31
C THR A 12 1.49 -17.95 -5.90
N VAL A 13 1.09 -17.17 -4.90
CA VAL A 13 1.22 -17.51 -3.47
C VAL A 13 -0.16 -17.79 -2.89
N ASN A 14 -0.41 -19.07 -2.57
CA ASN A 14 -1.72 -19.54 -2.14
C ASN A 14 -1.88 -19.70 -0.61
N GLY A 15 -0.80 -19.56 0.16
CA GLY A 15 -0.80 -19.87 1.58
C GLY A 15 0.60 -19.92 2.17
N GLY A 16 0.66 -20.29 3.46
CA GLY A 16 1.92 -20.37 4.21
C GLY A 16 2.38 -19.03 4.77
N ASN A 17 3.62 -19.02 5.28
CA ASN A 17 4.32 -17.81 5.70
C ASN A 17 5.57 -17.66 4.82
N THR A 18 5.57 -16.64 3.98
CA THR A 18 6.59 -16.39 2.97
C THR A 18 7.31 -15.09 3.31
N THR A 19 8.61 -15.18 3.57
CA THR A 19 9.47 -13.99 3.74
C THR A 19 10.41 -13.90 2.56
N VAL A 20 10.39 -12.76 1.86
CA VAL A 20 11.29 -12.46 0.73
C VAL A 20 12.16 -11.27 1.12
N SER A 21 13.47 -11.45 1.00
CA SER A 21 14.48 -10.42 1.28
C SER A 21 15.42 -10.32 0.08
N ALA A 22 15.09 -9.47 -0.88
CA ALA A 22 15.88 -9.23 -2.09
C ALA A 22 16.70 -7.94 -1.91
N ILE A 23 17.88 -8.05 -1.29
CA ILE A 23 18.68 -6.89 -0.90
C ILE A 23 20.00 -6.89 -1.67
N SER A 24 20.14 -5.89 -2.54
CA SER A 24 21.31 -5.63 -3.36
C SER A 24 21.95 -4.30 -2.99
N ALA A 25 23.27 -4.20 -3.16
CA ALA A 25 24.00 -2.94 -3.11
C ALA A 25 24.09 -2.28 -4.49
N THR A 26 23.66 -2.97 -5.55
CA THR A 26 23.65 -2.46 -6.91
C THR A 26 22.34 -1.73 -7.14
N GLN A 27 22.41 -0.47 -7.61
CA GLN A 27 21.22 0.32 -7.92
C GLN A 27 20.38 -0.33 -9.03
N GLY A 28 19.06 -0.33 -8.86
CA GLY A 28 18.12 -0.89 -9.83
C GLY A 28 18.11 -2.41 -9.88
N VAL A 29 18.53 -3.07 -8.79
CA VAL A 29 18.58 -4.52 -8.72
C VAL A 29 18.07 -5.00 -7.35
N GLY A 30 17.53 -6.23 -7.32
CA GLY A 30 16.99 -6.85 -6.12
C GLY A 30 15.50 -6.58 -5.98
N GLU A 31 14.72 -7.04 -6.95
CA GLU A 31 13.25 -7.01 -6.87
C GLU A 31 12.75 -8.14 -5.98
N GLY A 32 11.66 -7.92 -5.25
CA GLY A 32 11.10 -8.94 -4.36
C GLY A 32 10.44 -10.07 -5.14
N VAL A 33 9.38 -9.74 -5.88
CA VAL A 33 8.63 -10.69 -6.71
C VAL A 33 8.41 -10.08 -8.09
N GLU A 34 8.94 -10.72 -9.13
CA GLU A 34 8.83 -10.27 -10.53
C GLU A 34 8.16 -11.35 -11.40
N ALA A 35 7.10 -10.98 -12.12
CA ALA A 35 6.51 -11.80 -13.18
C ALA A 35 5.47 -11.01 -14.00
N PRO A 36 5.11 -11.44 -15.22
CA PRO A 36 4.00 -10.85 -15.96
C PRO A 36 2.64 -10.93 -15.24
N THR A 37 2.41 -12.00 -14.48
CA THR A 37 1.21 -12.15 -13.65
C THR A 37 1.57 -12.62 -12.24
N ILE A 38 1.23 -11.81 -11.25
CA ILE A 38 1.49 -12.11 -9.84
C ILE A 38 0.15 -12.22 -9.11
N THR A 39 -0.06 -13.30 -8.36
CA THR A 39 -1.31 -13.53 -7.63
C THR A 39 -1.05 -13.94 -6.18
N PHE A 40 -1.69 -13.23 -5.25
CA PHE A 40 -1.75 -13.60 -3.83
C PHE A 40 -3.19 -13.99 -3.47
N THR A 41 -3.38 -15.22 -3.00
CA THR A 41 -4.71 -15.74 -2.61
C THR A 41 -4.82 -16.10 -1.13
N GLY A 42 -3.70 -16.26 -0.43
CA GLY A 42 -3.70 -16.66 0.98
C GLY A 42 -2.33 -16.59 1.64
N GLY A 43 -2.31 -16.87 2.94
CA GLY A 43 -1.09 -16.87 3.75
C GLY A 43 -0.66 -15.49 4.21
N VAL A 44 0.57 -15.41 4.73
CA VAL A 44 1.26 -14.17 5.06
C VAL A 44 2.50 -14.08 4.18
N THR A 45 2.60 -13.02 3.40
CA THR A 45 3.77 -12.71 2.58
C THR A 45 4.37 -11.40 3.06
N ASN A 46 5.65 -11.41 3.40
CA ASN A 46 6.40 -10.24 3.81
C ASN A 46 7.61 -10.05 2.89
N ILE A 47 7.62 -8.96 2.14
CA ILE A 47 8.62 -8.67 1.11
C ILE A 47 9.36 -7.39 1.50
N THR A 48 10.69 -7.48 1.52
CA THR A 48 11.56 -6.30 1.53
C THR A 48 12.56 -6.42 0.39
N ALA A 49 12.61 -5.38 -0.45
CA ALA A 49 13.44 -5.32 -1.64
C ALA A 49 14.33 -4.06 -1.62
N SER A 50 15.49 -4.11 -2.29
CA SER A 50 16.33 -2.93 -2.56
C SER A 50 15.89 -2.20 -3.83
N ASN A 51 15.29 -2.92 -4.77
CA ASN A 51 14.48 -2.36 -5.84
C ASN A 51 13.00 -2.61 -5.53
N ASP A 52 12.19 -2.92 -6.54
CA ASP A 52 10.74 -2.97 -6.36
C ASP A 52 10.31 -4.16 -5.54
N GLY A 53 9.38 -3.94 -4.62
CA GLY A 53 8.89 -5.01 -3.75
C GLY A 53 8.15 -6.08 -4.56
N ILE A 54 7.21 -5.63 -5.39
CA ILE A 54 6.50 -6.45 -6.35
C ILE A 54 6.61 -5.72 -7.69
N ASN A 55 7.09 -6.39 -8.73
CA ASN A 55 7.16 -5.88 -10.09
C ASN A 55 6.33 -6.77 -11.03
N ALA A 56 5.10 -6.35 -11.35
CA ALA A 56 4.31 -7.01 -12.36
C ALA A 56 4.65 -6.43 -13.74
N THR A 57 5.38 -7.20 -14.56
CA THR A 57 5.97 -6.72 -15.82
C THR A 57 6.22 -7.84 -16.81
N TYR A 58 6.11 -7.57 -18.11
CA TYR A 58 6.60 -8.47 -19.15
C TYR A 58 8.11 -8.33 -19.41
N GLY A 59 8.77 -7.30 -18.85
CA GLY A 59 10.22 -7.10 -18.98
C GLY A 59 10.72 -6.89 -20.42
N THR A 60 9.81 -6.55 -21.35
CA THR A 60 10.14 -6.47 -22.79
C THR A 60 10.78 -5.15 -23.20
N VAL A 61 10.75 -4.13 -22.33
CA VAL A 61 11.29 -2.79 -22.60
C VAL A 61 12.45 -2.53 -21.65
N SER A 62 13.65 -2.39 -22.22
CA SER A 62 14.85 -2.07 -21.44
C SER A 62 14.68 -0.73 -20.74
N GLY A 63 14.85 -0.72 -19.41
CA GLY A 63 14.70 0.48 -18.59
C GLY A 63 13.26 0.80 -18.19
N GLY A 64 12.32 -0.12 -18.43
CA GLY A 64 10.91 0.05 -18.07
C GLY A 64 10.10 0.74 -19.16
N THR A 65 8.80 0.85 -18.91
CA THR A 65 7.85 1.54 -19.80
C THR A 65 6.82 2.27 -18.96
N GLU A 66 6.31 3.39 -19.46
CA GLU A 66 5.15 4.11 -18.88
C GLU A 66 3.82 3.64 -19.51
N SER A 67 3.90 2.74 -20.50
CA SER A 67 2.73 2.21 -21.19
C SER A 67 2.25 0.95 -20.49
N ASN A 68 0.93 0.76 -20.47
CA ASN A 68 0.34 -0.49 -20.00
C ASN A 68 0.78 -1.65 -20.91
N ASP A 69 1.59 -2.55 -20.38
CA ASP A 69 2.12 -3.73 -21.09
C ASP A 69 1.20 -4.96 -20.98
N GLY A 70 0.10 -4.85 -20.23
CA GLY A 70 -0.89 -5.91 -20.01
C GLY A 70 -0.57 -6.85 -18.86
N SER A 71 0.54 -6.65 -18.13
CA SER A 71 0.87 -7.39 -16.90
C SER A 71 -0.18 -7.17 -15.81
N ASN A 72 -0.24 -8.07 -14.83
CA ASN A 72 -1.28 -8.00 -13.79
C ASN A 72 -0.78 -8.42 -12.41
N LEU A 73 -1.13 -7.62 -11.41
CA LEU A 73 -1.08 -7.97 -9.99
C LEU A 73 -2.50 -8.21 -9.46
N PHE A 74 -2.74 -9.41 -8.92
CA PHE A 74 -3.97 -9.79 -8.27
C PHE A 74 -3.75 -10.07 -6.79
N ILE A 75 -4.49 -9.39 -5.91
CA ILE A 75 -4.55 -9.71 -4.47
C ILE A 75 -5.99 -10.04 -4.12
N THR A 76 -6.25 -11.32 -3.89
CA THR A 76 -7.60 -11.85 -3.63
C THR A 76 -7.77 -12.31 -2.18
N GLY A 77 -6.67 -12.50 -1.46
CA GLY A 77 -6.66 -12.97 -0.08
C GLY A 77 -5.28 -12.93 0.56
N GLY A 78 -5.20 -13.39 1.81
CA GLY A 78 -3.97 -13.37 2.60
C GLY A 78 -3.60 -11.99 3.14
N ILE A 79 -2.38 -11.90 3.69
CA ILE A 79 -1.75 -10.67 4.16
C ILE A 79 -0.48 -10.46 3.33
N VAL A 80 -0.38 -9.33 2.63
CA VAL A 80 0.77 -8.97 1.80
C VAL A 80 1.39 -7.69 2.34
N ILE A 81 2.60 -7.78 2.89
CA ILE A 81 3.35 -6.66 3.47
C ILE A 81 4.56 -6.39 2.58
N VAL A 82 4.69 -5.18 2.08
CA VAL A 82 5.69 -4.86 1.05
C VAL A 82 6.39 -3.54 1.31
N ALA A 83 7.72 -3.55 1.17
CA ALA A 83 8.56 -2.36 1.10
C ALA A 83 9.65 -2.55 0.04
N GLY A 84 9.91 -1.51 -0.75
CA GLY A 84 10.91 -1.50 -1.83
C GLY A 84 11.25 -0.07 -2.23
N SER A 85 11.89 0.09 -3.41
CA SER A 85 11.92 1.34 -4.19
C SER A 85 10.49 1.72 -4.53
N ASP A 86 9.91 1.27 -5.65
CA ASP A 86 8.47 1.12 -5.70
C ASP A 86 8.10 -0.07 -4.83
N ALA A 87 7.29 0.16 -3.80
CA ALA A 87 6.88 -1.00 -3.00
C ALA A 87 6.00 -1.93 -3.84
N ILE A 88 5.15 -1.38 -4.71
CA ILE A 88 4.49 -2.12 -5.79
C ILE A 88 4.68 -1.32 -7.07
N ASP A 89 5.28 -1.95 -8.08
CA ASP A 89 5.29 -1.50 -9.47
C ASP A 89 4.46 -2.49 -10.31
N SER A 90 3.58 -1.96 -11.15
CA SER A 90 2.96 -2.73 -12.20
C SER A 90 3.00 -1.95 -13.51
N ASN A 91 3.74 -2.49 -14.47
CA ASN A 91 3.70 -2.02 -15.85
C ASN A 91 2.34 -2.26 -16.53
N GLY A 92 1.37 -2.85 -15.82
CA GLY A 92 0.00 -3.07 -16.26
C GLY A 92 -1.01 -2.75 -15.16
N ASN A 93 -1.83 -3.74 -14.78
CA ASN A 93 -3.00 -3.53 -13.92
C ASN A 93 -2.81 -4.10 -12.52
N ILE A 94 -3.38 -3.42 -11.52
CA ILE A 94 -3.50 -3.90 -10.15
C ILE A 94 -4.98 -4.11 -9.84
N THR A 95 -5.33 -5.28 -9.31
CA THR A 95 -6.67 -5.56 -8.79
C THR A 95 -6.59 -6.18 -7.41
N ILE A 96 -7.13 -5.47 -6.42
CA ILE A 96 -7.28 -5.96 -5.05
C ILE A 96 -8.77 -6.25 -4.82
N SER A 97 -9.10 -7.50 -4.50
CA SER A 97 -10.49 -7.96 -4.28
C SER A 97 -10.70 -8.62 -2.92
N GLY A 98 -9.63 -8.81 -2.14
CA GLY A 98 -9.68 -9.37 -0.81
C GLY A 98 -8.33 -9.31 -0.11
N GLY A 99 -8.26 -9.88 1.09
CA GLY A 99 -7.03 -9.89 1.89
C GLY A 99 -6.71 -8.54 2.55
N THR A 100 -5.47 -8.41 3.00
CA THR A 100 -4.91 -7.20 3.60
C THR A 100 -3.56 -6.88 2.97
N THR A 101 -3.46 -5.73 2.32
CA THR A 101 -2.25 -5.25 1.63
C THR A 101 -1.70 -4.04 2.40
N ILE A 102 -0.45 -4.14 2.84
CA ILE A 102 0.24 -3.15 3.67
C ILE A 102 1.53 -2.76 2.96
N VAL A 103 1.64 -1.49 2.57
CA VAL A 103 2.66 -1.04 1.64
C VAL A 103 3.38 0.18 2.21
N THR A 104 4.70 0.23 2.07
CA THR A 104 5.45 1.47 2.27
C THR A 104 6.55 1.61 1.24
N GLY A 105 6.39 2.59 0.37
CA GLY A 105 7.41 3.03 -0.58
C GLY A 105 8.53 3.84 0.08
N PRO A 106 9.37 4.51 -0.71
CA PRO A 106 10.50 5.24 -0.21
C PRO A 106 10.06 6.62 0.27
N THR A 107 10.97 7.32 0.93
CA THR A 107 10.75 8.73 1.29
C THR A 107 10.97 9.67 0.11
N GLN A 108 11.93 9.33 -0.74
CA GLN A 108 12.37 10.18 -1.85
C GLN A 108 11.69 9.75 -3.15
N GLN A 109 11.30 10.74 -3.94
CA GLN A 109 10.86 10.57 -5.32
C GLN A 109 12.06 10.16 -6.22
N PRO A 110 11.84 9.65 -7.44
CA PRO A 110 10.54 9.48 -8.13
C PRO A 110 9.61 8.41 -7.54
N GLU A 111 10.19 7.44 -6.83
CA GLU A 111 9.57 6.15 -6.55
C GLU A 111 8.46 6.24 -5.51
N GLU A 112 7.50 5.34 -5.59
CA GLU A 112 6.18 5.43 -5.01
C GLU A 112 5.88 4.28 -4.02
N GLY A 113 4.78 4.41 -3.28
CA GLY A 113 4.22 3.25 -2.59
C GLY A 113 3.61 2.26 -3.59
N ILE A 114 2.84 2.76 -4.56
CA ILE A 114 2.19 1.95 -5.59
C ILE A 114 2.24 2.75 -6.89
N ASP A 115 3.06 2.29 -7.84
CA ASP A 115 3.03 2.73 -9.23
C ASP A 115 2.30 1.70 -10.10
N PHE A 116 1.61 2.19 -11.12
CA PHE A 116 0.89 1.38 -12.08
C PHE A 116 0.64 2.11 -13.41
N ASN A 117 0.86 1.46 -14.55
CA ASN A 117 0.60 2.08 -15.86
C ASN A 117 -0.83 1.89 -16.39
N GLY A 118 -1.54 0.89 -15.85
CA GLY A 118 -2.89 0.51 -16.25
C GLY A 118 -3.96 0.96 -15.28
N ASN A 119 -4.85 0.03 -14.91
CA ASN A 119 -5.88 0.28 -13.90
C ASN A 119 -5.42 -0.21 -12.53
N PHE A 120 -5.70 0.58 -11.49
CA PHE A 120 -5.73 0.16 -10.10
C PHE A 120 -7.18 0.08 -9.61
N LEU A 121 -7.70 -1.16 -9.53
CA LEU A 121 -9.04 -1.47 -9.05
C LEU A 121 -9.02 -1.96 -7.61
N MET A 122 -9.71 -1.23 -6.73
CA MET A 122 -9.95 -1.61 -5.35
C MET A 122 -11.39 -2.11 -5.19
N ASN A 123 -11.56 -3.44 -5.17
CA ASN A 123 -12.86 -4.10 -5.21
C ASN A 123 -13.19 -4.92 -3.96
N GLY A 124 -12.28 -5.00 -2.98
CA GLY A 124 -12.50 -5.70 -1.72
C GLY A 124 -11.22 -5.82 -0.90
N GLY A 125 -11.37 -6.21 0.38
CA GLY A 125 -10.25 -6.32 1.31
C GLY A 125 -9.84 -4.99 1.94
N THR A 126 -8.64 -4.96 2.52
CA THR A 126 -8.04 -3.80 3.16
C THR A 126 -6.74 -3.44 2.45
N LEU A 127 -6.57 -2.17 2.11
CA LEU A 127 -5.33 -1.61 1.60
C LEU A 127 -4.90 -0.45 2.49
N ILE A 128 -3.64 -0.42 2.90
CA ILE A 128 -2.98 0.78 3.39
C ILE A 128 -1.60 0.90 2.75
N SER A 129 -1.35 2.03 2.10
CA SER A 129 -0.07 2.37 1.48
C SER A 129 0.37 3.77 1.90
N GLY A 130 1.67 4.01 1.96
CA GLY A 130 2.24 5.35 1.95
C GLY A 130 3.55 5.38 1.18
N GLY A 131 3.91 6.54 0.64
CA GLY A 131 5.11 6.71 -0.18
C GLY A 131 5.60 8.15 -0.27
N SER A 132 6.49 8.40 -1.22
CA SER A 132 7.18 9.68 -1.43
C SER A 132 6.23 10.80 -1.91
N ASN A 133 6.74 12.03 -2.03
CA ASN A 133 6.00 13.15 -2.64
C ASN A 133 6.13 13.16 -4.17
N SER A 134 5.86 12.04 -4.82
CA SER A 134 5.96 11.93 -6.28
C SER A 134 4.79 12.64 -6.97
N ASN A 135 5.08 13.29 -8.09
CA ASN A 135 4.05 13.85 -8.96
C ASN A 135 3.35 12.78 -9.82
N MET A 136 3.84 11.53 -9.77
CA MET A 136 3.31 10.41 -10.54
C MET A 136 2.20 9.67 -9.80
N THR A 137 2.04 9.92 -8.49
CA THR A 137 1.17 9.10 -7.66
C THR A 137 -0.30 9.35 -8.00
N LYS A 138 -0.92 8.32 -8.56
CA LYS A 138 -2.32 8.30 -9.03
C LYS A 138 -3.24 7.73 -7.94
N ALA A 139 -4.48 8.22 -7.90
CA ALA A 139 -5.53 7.59 -7.10
C ALA A 139 -5.94 6.24 -7.71
N MET A 140 -6.61 5.39 -6.93
CA MET A 140 -7.36 4.24 -7.45
C MET A 140 -8.36 4.69 -8.53
N ASN A 141 -8.62 3.85 -9.52
CA ASN A 141 -9.54 4.15 -10.61
C ASN A 141 -10.98 4.27 -10.10
N THR A 142 -11.77 5.15 -10.73
CA THR A 142 -13.17 5.44 -10.37
C THR A 142 -14.14 4.29 -10.60
N THR A 143 -13.71 3.26 -11.33
CA THR A 143 -14.45 2.00 -11.55
C THR A 143 -14.26 0.99 -10.41
N SER A 144 -13.44 1.31 -9.40
CA SER A 144 -13.33 0.54 -8.15
C SER A 144 -14.67 0.45 -7.44
N THR A 145 -15.03 -0.74 -6.92
CA THR A 145 -16.32 -0.97 -6.25
C THR A 145 -16.28 -0.73 -4.75
N GLN A 146 -15.10 -0.65 -4.14
CA GLN A 146 -14.92 -0.37 -2.72
C GLN A 146 -14.48 1.07 -2.50
N VAL A 147 -14.97 1.71 -1.44
CA VAL A 147 -14.57 3.09 -1.09
C VAL A 147 -13.08 3.12 -0.77
N GLY A 148 -12.37 4.05 -1.40
CA GLY A 148 -10.95 4.30 -1.23
C GLY A 148 -10.66 5.78 -1.02
N MET A 149 -9.55 6.05 -0.34
CA MET A 149 -9.05 7.37 -0.01
C MET A 149 -7.65 7.54 -0.59
N TYR A 150 -7.40 8.67 -1.24
CA TYR A 150 -6.08 9.17 -1.59
C TYR A 150 -5.82 10.45 -0.77
N LEU A 151 -5.07 10.29 0.31
CA LEU A 151 -4.82 11.36 1.27
C LEU A 151 -3.41 11.91 1.06
N LYS A 152 -3.29 13.21 0.80
CA LYS A 152 -2.01 13.88 0.52
C LYS A 152 -1.67 14.85 1.63
N SER A 153 -0.42 14.86 2.08
CA SER A 153 0.08 15.85 3.01
C SER A 153 0.94 16.90 2.31
N GLY A 154 0.74 18.17 2.66
CA GLY A 154 1.63 19.25 2.21
C GLY A 154 3.02 19.23 2.87
N SER A 155 3.26 18.33 3.82
CA SER A 155 4.50 18.22 4.59
C SER A 155 4.88 16.76 4.82
N GLN A 156 6.17 16.48 4.95
CA GLN A 156 6.65 15.14 5.28
C GLN A 156 6.06 14.65 6.60
N LEU A 157 5.62 13.39 6.63
CA LEU A 157 5.11 12.70 7.80
C LEU A 157 6.13 11.68 8.29
N ALA A 158 6.57 11.82 9.54
CA ALA A 158 7.66 11.02 10.09
C ALA A 158 7.29 9.53 10.28
N ALA A 159 8.22 8.63 9.94
CA ALA A 159 8.09 7.17 10.15
C ALA A 159 7.94 6.74 11.62
N THR A 160 8.33 7.62 12.55
CA THR A 160 8.23 7.39 13.99
C THR A 160 6.82 7.63 14.53
N SER A 161 5.91 8.13 13.69
CA SER A 161 4.53 8.46 14.02
C SER A 161 3.56 7.55 13.25
N MET A 162 2.25 7.76 13.43
CA MET A 162 1.22 6.94 12.82
C MET A 162 0.08 7.78 12.24
N LEU A 163 -0.51 7.28 11.15
CA LEU A 163 -1.81 7.70 10.66
C LEU A 163 -2.89 7.02 11.50
N HIS A 164 -3.94 7.75 11.85
CA HIS A 164 -5.17 7.18 12.39
C HIS A 164 -6.37 7.79 11.67
N ILE A 165 -7.34 6.97 11.29
CA ILE A 165 -8.60 7.41 10.71
C ILE A 165 -9.75 6.80 11.51
N GLU A 166 -10.70 7.64 11.90
CA GLU A 166 -11.94 7.23 12.53
C GLU A 166 -13.14 7.84 11.81
N ASN A 167 -14.30 7.20 11.93
CA ASN A 167 -15.57 7.80 11.53
C ASN A 167 -16.08 8.81 12.58
N ALA A 168 -17.21 9.47 12.29
CA ALA A 168 -17.81 10.43 13.22
C ALA A 168 -18.20 9.84 14.60
N ALA A 169 -18.45 8.53 14.68
CA ALA A 169 -18.78 7.83 15.92
C ALA A 169 -17.52 7.39 16.72
N GLY A 170 -16.31 7.70 16.24
CA GLY A 170 -15.06 7.28 16.87
C GLY A 170 -14.71 5.81 16.62
N THR A 171 -15.36 5.16 15.64
CA THR A 171 -14.94 3.82 15.20
C THR A 171 -13.66 3.95 14.39
N GLU A 172 -12.60 3.28 14.84
CA GLU A 172 -11.34 3.17 14.11
C GLU A 172 -11.56 2.49 12.75
N MET A 173 -11.10 3.15 11.69
CA MET A 173 -11.07 2.61 10.34
C MET A 173 -9.69 2.02 10.01
N VAL A 174 -8.63 2.69 10.48
CA VAL A 174 -7.22 2.26 10.33
C VAL A 174 -6.33 3.01 11.32
N THR A 175 -5.34 2.32 11.88
CA THR A 175 -4.14 2.94 12.46
C THR A 175 -2.89 2.32 11.85
N PHE A 176 -2.03 3.14 11.24
CA PHE A 176 -0.91 2.67 10.44
C PHE A 176 0.38 3.43 10.77
N LYS A 177 1.45 2.67 11.04
CA LYS A 177 2.80 3.21 11.19
C LYS A 177 3.61 2.87 9.93
N PRO A 178 3.98 3.85 9.09
CA PRO A 178 4.77 3.58 7.89
C PRO A 178 6.21 3.17 8.23
N LYS A 179 6.84 2.37 7.35
CA LYS A 179 8.27 2.01 7.48
C LYS A 179 9.19 3.21 7.33
N ASN A 180 8.90 4.04 6.33
CA ASN A 180 9.65 5.22 5.92
C ASN A 180 8.84 6.49 6.19
N ALA A 181 9.48 7.65 6.10
CA ALA A 181 8.73 8.92 6.14
C ALA A 181 7.99 9.09 4.80
N VAL A 182 6.74 9.55 4.84
CA VAL A 182 5.81 9.53 3.70
C VAL A 182 5.13 10.88 3.50
N TYR A 183 4.50 11.08 2.36
CA TYR A 183 3.74 12.29 2.02
C TYR A 183 2.28 12.01 1.67
N TYR A 184 1.93 10.76 1.37
CA TYR A 184 0.56 10.39 1.07
C TYR A 184 0.18 9.06 1.71
N PHE A 185 -1.12 8.79 1.69
CA PHE A 185 -1.66 7.46 1.93
C PHE A 185 -2.73 7.08 0.92
N HIS A 186 -2.67 5.83 0.44
CA HIS A 186 -3.84 5.16 -0.13
C HIS A 186 -4.45 4.28 0.94
N PHE A 187 -5.75 4.43 1.17
CA PHE A 187 -6.47 3.63 2.16
C PHE A 187 -7.81 3.14 1.62
N SER A 188 -8.11 1.86 1.80
CA SER A 188 -9.44 1.31 1.59
C SER A 188 -9.69 0.19 2.60
N SER A 189 -10.94 0.05 3.05
CA SER A 189 -11.36 -1.08 3.88
C SER A 189 -12.85 -1.36 3.69
N PRO A 190 -13.35 -2.56 4.05
CA PRO A 190 -14.77 -2.89 3.92
C PRO A 190 -15.66 -2.08 4.85
N GLY A 191 -15.08 -1.45 5.88
CA GLY A 191 -15.81 -0.57 6.80
C GLY A 191 -16.03 0.85 6.27
N LEU A 192 -15.35 1.24 5.18
CA LEU A 192 -15.57 2.54 4.56
C LEU A 192 -16.92 2.57 3.82
N ALA A 193 -17.58 3.72 3.86
CA ALA A 193 -18.88 3.94 3.25
C ALA A 193 -18.94 5.34 2.61
N THR A 194 -19.71 5.46 1.53
CA THR A 194 -19.98 6.74 0.87
C THR A 194 -20.81 7.66 1.77
N ASN A 195 -20.78 8.97 1.51
CA ASN A 195 -21.53 9.98 2.29
C ASN A 195 -21.29 9.92 3.81
N THR A 196 -20.14 9.39 4.24
CA THR A 196 -19.78 9.21 5.65
C THR A 196 -18.65 10.17 6.02
N SER A 197 -18.73 10.75 7.23
CA SER A 197 -17.70 11.66 7.73
C SER A 197 -16.57 10.90 8.42
N TYR A 198 -15.35 11.30 8.09
CA TYR A 198 -14.11 10.74 8.62
C TYR A 198 -13.20 11.85 9.16
N LYS A 199 -12.46 11.51 10.21
CA LYS A 199 -11.38 12.33 10.76
C LYS A 199 -10.05 11.65 10.52
N VAL A 200 -9.07 12.43 10.06
CA VAL A 200 -7.70 11.98 9.82
C VAL A 200 -6.81 12.62 10.87
N TYR A 201 -6.18 11.78 11.66
CA TYR A 201 -5.19 12.15 12.66
C TYR A 201 -3.80 11.68 12.22
N PHE A 202 -2.78 12.44 12.63
CA PHE A 202 -1.40 11.99 12.56
C PHE A 202 -0.70 12.21 13.90
N GLY A 203 -0.01 11.19 14.39
CA GLY A 203 0.49 11.13 15.76
C GLY A 203 -0.47 10.39 16.69
N GLY A 204 -0.31 10.62 17.99
CA GLY A 204 -1.02 9.88 19.03
C GLY A 204 -0.20 8.71 19.56
N SER A 205 -0.87 7.81 20.27
CA SER A 205 -0.28 6.56 20.77
C SER A 205 -1.21 5.38 20.53
N TYR A 206 -0.63 4.18 20.44
CA TYR A 206 -1.36 2.93 20.30
C TYR A 206 -0.85 1.94 21.35
N THR A 207 -1.74 1.39 22.16
CA THR A 207 -1.35 0.49 23.28
C THR A 207 -2.07 -0.84 23.20
N GLY A 208 -1.44 -1.89 23.74
CA GLY A 208 -2.04 -3.22 23.84
C GLY A 208 -2.13 -4.04 22.54
N GLY A 209 -1.77 -3.47 21.38
CA GLY A 209 -1.88 -4.13 20.09
C GLY A 209 -0.58 -4.68 19.50
N SER A 210 -0.68 -5.13 18.25
CA SER A 210 0.42 -5.67 17.43
C SER A 210 0.28 -5.18 15.99
N PHE A 211 1.21 -5.54 15.10
CA PHE A 211 1.02 -5.34 13.68
C PHE A 211 0.44 -6.58 13.00
N VAL A 212 -0.43 -6.35 12.01
CA VAL A 212 -0.99 -7.40 11.16
C VAL A 212 0.13 -8.19 10.47
N GLY A 213 -0.07 -9.50 10.32
CA GLY A 213 0.89 -10.40 9.67
C GLY A 213 2.18 -10.66 10.47
N GLY A 214 2.23 -10.27 11.75
CA GLY A 214 3.41 -10.48 12.59
C GLY A 214 4.59 -9.56 12.27
N ALA A 215 4.35 -8.45 11.58
CA ALA A 215 5.36 -7.39 11.46
C ALA A 215 5.74 -6.84 12.85
N THR A 216 6.97 -6.35 13.01
CA THR A 216 7.51 -6.00 14.33
C THR A 216 7.92 -4.54 14.50
N ALA A 217 8.09 -3.79 13.40
CA ALA A 217 8.62 -2.43 13.45
C ALA A 217 7.68 -1.35 12.89
N TRP A 218 6.85 -1.74 11.92
CA TRP A 218 5.95 -0.88 11.15
C TRP A 218 4.79 -1.74 10.63
N GLY A 219 3.74 -1.10 10.15
CA GLY A 219 2.60 -1.75 9.53
C GLY A 219 1.26 -1.28 10.07
N LEU A 220 0.23 -2.04 9.74
CA LEU A 220 -1.14 -1.86 10.19
C LEU A 220 -1.27 -2.36 11.63
N TYR A 221 -1.66 -1.49 12.56
CA TYR A 221 -1.96 -1.89 13.92
C TYR A 221 -3.25 -2.70 13.99
N THR A 222 -3.31 -3.60 14.96
CA THR A 222 -4.49 -4.40 15.27
C THR A 222 -4.55 -4.75 16.75
N SER A 223 -5.76 -5.06 17.24
CA SER A 223 -6.02 -5.62 18.58
C SER A 223 -5.58 -4.73 19.75
N GLY A 224 -5.38 -3.43 19.53
CA GLY A 224 -5.10 -2.47 20.58
C GLY A 224 -6.03 -1.27 20.54
N THR A 225 -5.64 -0.22 21.26
CA THR A 225 -6.42 1.01 21.39
C THR A 225 -5.58 2.21 21.02
N TYR A 226 -6.11 3.03 20.11
CA TYR A 226 -5.57 4.34 19.76
C TYR A 226 -5.97 5.41 20.79
N TYR A 227 -5.04 6.34 21.06
CA TYR A 227 -5.28 7.53 21.86
C TYR A 227 -4.81 8.78 21.13
N THR A 228 -5.64 9.83 21.17
CA THR A 228 -5.37 11.12 20.51
C THR A 228 -4.33 11.98 21.23
N THR A 229 -3.84 11.57 22.41
CA THR A 229 -2.80 12.30 23.15
C THR A 229 -1.52 12.39 22.32
N GLY A 230 -1.15 13.60 21.91
CA GLY A 230 -0.01 13.85 21.02
C GLY A 230 -0.33 13.70 19.53
N ALA A 231 -1.61 13.52 19.16
CA ALA A 231 -2.06 13.52 17.78
C ALA A 231 -2.47 14.92 17.32
N THR A 232 -2.26 15.19 16.03
CA THR A 232 -2.83 16.36 15.35
C THR A 232 -4.00 15.90 14.49
N LEU A 233 -5.18 16.50 14.66
CA LEU A 233 -6.28 16.37 13.70
C LEU A 233 -5.87 17.10 12.41
N LYS A 234 -5.59 16.35 11.36
CA LYS A 234 -5.17 16.87 10.06
C LYS A 234 -6.35 17.28 9.19
N LYS A 235 -7.43 16.50 9.21
CA LYS A 235 -8.60 16.74 8.35
C LYS A 235 -9.86 16.16 8.96
N THR A 236 -10.98 16.84 8.73
CA THR A 236 -12.31 16.22 8.75
C THR A 236 -12.92 16.40 7.36
N PHE A 237 -13.49 15.34 6.79
CA PHE A 237 -14.15 15.39 5.49
C PHE A 237 -15.31 14.40 5.44
N THR A 238 -16.18 14.55 4.46
CA THR A 238 -17.24 13.58 4.15
C THR A 238 -16.90 12.94 2.82
N SER A 239 -16.88 11.60 2.77
CA SER A 239 -16.65 10.88 1.52
C SER A 239 -17.75 11.20 0.52
N VAL A 240 -17.41 11.32 -0.76
CA VAL A 240 -18.36 11.56 -1.84
C VAL A 240 -19.23 10.32 -2.13
N ALA A 241 -20.19 10.47 -3.05
CA ALA A 241 -21.00 9.36 -3.54
C ALA A 241 -20.20 8.36 -4.41
N GLY A 242 -19.11 8.81 -5.04
CA GLY A 242 -18.16 7.94 -5.73
C GLY A 242 -17.25 7.18 -4.76
N THR A 243 -16.61 6.13 -5.25
CA THR A 243 -15.71 5.29 -4.44
C THR A 243 -14.35 5.92 -4.19
N VAL A 244 -13.90 6.86 -5.04
CA VAL A 244 -12.57 7.48 -4.92
C VAL A 244 -12.64 8.84 -4.22
N ASN A 245 -11.91 8.99 -3.12
CA ASN A 245 -11.91 10.19 -2.29
C ASN A 245 -10.51 10.79 -2.15
N THR A 246 -10.22 11.86 -2.89
CA THR A 246 -8.93 12.55 -2.79
C THR A 246 -9.01 13.72 -1.82
N GLN A 247 -8.13 13.75 -0.82
CA GLN A 247 -8.06 14.82 0.18
C GLN A 247 -6.63 15.29 0.35
N SER A 248 -6.46 16.59 0.64
CA SER A 248 -5.17 17.17 1.05
C SER A 248 -5.25 17.75 2.45
N PHE A 249 -4.16 17.65 3.22
CA PHE A 249 -4.03 18.17 4.57
C PHE A 249 -2.60 18.63 4.93
#